data_AF-A0A8C1YM12-F1
#
_entry.id   AF-A0A8C1YM12-F1
#
_cell.length_a   1.000
_cell.length_b   1.000
_cell.length_c   1.000
_cell.angle_alpha   90.00
_cell.angle_beta   90.00
_cell.angle_gamma   90.00
#
_symmetry.space_group_name_H-M   'P 1'
#
loop_
_entity.id
_entity.type
_entity.pdbx_description
1 polymer ?
#
loop_
_entity_poly.entity_id
_entity_poly.type
_entity_poly.pdbx_seq_one_letter_code
_entity_poly.pdbx_strand_id
1 'polypeptide(L)'
;TGPGFSLNLCIFSLLLWTSTSAFNLDAQNVLRKNGQPGSLFGFSLALHRQLHVRQCRFLGKLLIGAPKARALSNQGANITGGLYLLTAVLLFHCFRCLIVTWFLFMVTLTVDARVENKENQWMGVTVQSQGPGGKIVVRQEHTVVTNN
;
A
#
# COMPACT_ATOMS: atom_id res chain seq x y z
N THR A 1 7.78 46.50 19.00
CA THR A 1 7.52 45.08 18.67
C THR A 1 8.72 44.53 17.92
N GLY A 2 9.59 43.79 18.61
CA GLY A 2 10.85 43.32 18.04
C GLY A 2 10.68 42.10 17.10
N PRO A 3 11.63 41.84 16.19
CA PRO A 3 11.55 40.78 15.19
C PRO A 3 11.36 39.37 15.79
N GLY A 4 11.82 39.14 17.03
CA GLY A 4 11.63 37.88 17.75
C GLY A 4 10.18 37.57 18.14
N PHE A 5 9.31 38.57 18.28
CA PHE A 5 7.90 38.34 18.64
C PHE A 5 7.10 37.76 17.46
N SER A 6 7.43 38.22 16.24
CA SER A 6 6.86 37.71 14.98
C SER A 6 7.30 36.26 14.72
N LEU A 7 8.58 35.96 14.95
CA LEU A 7 9.13 34.62 14.75
C LEU A 7 8.51 33.58 15.69
N ASN A 8 8.35 33.93 16.97
CA ASN A 8 7.73 33.05 17.96
C ASN A 8 6.25 32.77 17.65
N LEU A 9 5.53 33.79 17.15
CA LEU A 9 4.13 33.63 16.73
C LEU A 9 4.01 32.70 15.50
N CYS A 10 4.93 32.81 14.55
CA CYS A 10 5.02 31.91 13.39
C CYS A 10 5.35 30.46 13.80
N ILE A 11 6.26 30.26 14.75
CA ILE A 11 6.60 28.92 15.24
C ILE A 11 5.39 28.29 15.96
N PHE A 12 4.69 29.08 16.79
CA PHE A 12 3.48 28.62 17.47
C PHE A 12 2.36 28.27 16.47
N SER A 13 2.14 29.08 15.43
CA SER A 13 1.09 28.80 14.44
C SER A 13 1.41 27.55 13.61
N LEU A 14 2.67 27.31 13.27
CA LEU A 14 3.11 26.08 12.60
C LEU A 14 2.92 24.83 13.50
N LEU A 15 3.25 24.92 14.79
CA LEU A 15 3.05 23.84 15.76
C LEU A 15 1.56 23.50 15.95
N LEU A 16 0.69 24.51 16.06
CA LEU A 16 -0.76 24.29 16.14
C LEU A 16 -1.31 23.67 14.85
N TRP A 17 -0.84 24.10 13.67
CA TRP A 17 -1.28 23.55 12.38
C TRP A 17 -1.01 22.04 12.30
N THR A 18 0.21 21.61 12.66
CA THR A 18 0.58 20.18 12.61
C THR A 18 -0.23 19.30 13.55
N SER A 19 -0.79 19.87 14.62
CA SER A 19 -1.54 19.16 15.65
C SER A 19 -3.01 18.88 15.27
N THR A 20 -3.50 19.44 14.16
CA THR A 20 -4.91 19.28 13.73
C THR A 20 -5.13 18.15 12.72
N SER A 21 -4.06 17.53 12.23
CA SER A 21 -4.17 16.37 11.35
C SER A 21 -4.54 15.13 12.16
N ALA A 22 -5.50 14.33 11.67
CA ALA A 22 -5.87 13.02 12.24
C ALA A 22 -6.47 13.00 13.67
N PHE A 23 -7.02 14.11 14.16
CA PHE A 23 -7.62 14.21 15.52
C PHE A 23 -8.77 13.22 15.79
N ASN A 24 -9.39 12.68 14.73
CA ASN A 24 -10.51 11.73 14.80
C ASN A 24 -10.14 10.31 14.36
N LEU A 25 -8.85 9.96 14.27
CA LEU A 25 -8.45 8.57 14.03
C LEU A 25 -8.54 7.75 15.33
N ASP A 26 -9.15 6.57 15.23
CA ASP A 26 -9.17 5.61 16.33
C ASP A 26 -7.78 4.98 16.51
N ALA A 27 -7.09 5.34 17.59
CA ALA A 27 -5.77 4.81 17.95
C ALA A 27 -5.83 3.52 18.78
N GLN A 28 -7.02 3.12 19.26
CA GLN A 28 -7.21 1.92 20.08
C GLN A 28 -7.49 0.70 19.21
N ASN A 29 -8.41 0.80 18.24
CA ASN A 29 -8.82 -0.32 17.39
C ASN A 29 -8.10 -0.33 16.04
N VAL A 30 -6.76 -0.40 16.08
CA VAL A 30 -5.92 -0.35 14.87
C VAL A 30 -5.74 -1.73 14.24
N LEU A 31 -5.98 -1.84 12.94
CA LEU A 31 -5.61 -3.01 12.15
C LEU A 31 -4.12 -2.99 11.82
N ARG A 32 -3.33 -3.82 12.50
CA ARG A 32 -1.90 -3.97 12.22
C ARG A 32 -1.65 -5.16 11.28
N LYS A 33 -0.85 -4.95 10.24
CA LYS A 33 -0.42 -5.98 9.30
C LYS A 33 1.10 -5.90 9.12
N ASN A 34 1.74 -7.05 9.21
CA ASN A 34 3.19 -7.18 9.02
C ASN A 34 3.45 -7.96 7.74
N GLY A 35 4.46 -7.54 6.99
CA GLY A 35 5.01 -8.32 5.89
C GLY A 35 6.22 -9.12 6.33
N GLN A 36 6.84 -9.79 5.36
CA GLN A 36 8.07 -10.55 5.60
C GLN A 36 9.23 -9.60 5.97
N PRO A 37 10.09 -9.96 6.95
CA PRO A 37 11.27 -9.17 7.28
C PRO A 37 12.14 -8.88 6.05
N GLY A 38 12.63 -7.65 5.94
CA GLY A 38 13.50 -7.20 4.84
C GLY A 38 12.77 -6.93 3.50
N SER A 39 11.47 -7.20 3.39
CA SER A 39 10.70 -7.00 2.16
C SER A 39 10.35 -5.54 1.84
N LEU A 40 10.57 -4.64 2.80
CA LEU A 40 10.06 -3.26 2.77
C LEU A 40 8.53 -3.20 2.61
N PHE A 41 7.82 -4.13 3.25
CA PHE A 41 6.36 -4.12 3.27
C PHE A 41 5.81 -2.80 3.82
N GLY A 42 4.95 -2.14 3.04
CA GLY A 42 4.44 -0.81 3.38
C GLY A 42 5.24 0.34 2.78
N PHE A 43 6.22 0.05 1.91
CA PHE A 43 7.02 1.08 1.23
C PHE A 43 6.14 2.03 0.39
N SER A 44 5.10 1.50 -0.25
CA SER A 44 4.08 2.30 -0.92
C SER A 44 2.68 1.80 -0.55
N LEU A 45 1.71 2.72 -0.47
CA LEU A 45 0.34 2.43 -0.07
C LEU A 45 -0.66 3.13 -0.99
N ALA A 46 -1.75 2.44 -1.33
CA ALA A 46 -2.89 3.06 -2.00
C ALA A 46 -4.21 2.40 -1.58
N LEU A 47 -5.24 3.21 -1.37
CA LEU A 47 -6.60 2.71 -1.16
C LEU A 47 -7.32 2.56 -2.51
N HIS A 48 -8.05 1.46 -2.68
CA HIS A 48 -8.84 1.20 -3.87
C HIS A 48 -10.22 0.63 -3.51
N ARG A 49 -11.24 1.01 -4.28
CA ARG A 49 -12.62 0.55 -4.09
C ARG A 49 -13.13 -0.09 -5.38
N GLN A 50 -13.51 -1.36 -5.31
CA GLN A 50 -14.14 -2.06 -6.43
C GLN A 50 -15.67 -1.92 -6.34
N LEU A 51 -16.31 -1.48 -7.43
CA LEU A 51 -17.75 -1.18 -7.48
C LEU A 51 -18.61 -2.32 -8.02
N HIS A 52 -18.01 -3.31 -8.69
CA HIS A 52 -18.72 -4.45 -9.26
C HIS A 52 -18.04 -5.76 -8.83
N VAL A 53 -18.57 -6.36 -7.76
CA VAL A 53 -18.25 -7.73 -7.35
C VAL A 53 -19.59 -8.44 -7.20
N ARG A 54 -19.76 -9.59 -7.87
CA ARG A 54 -21.07 -10.19 -8.19
C ARG A 54 -22.01 -10.47 -7.00
N GLN A 55 -21.60 -10.26 -5.75
CA GLN A 55 -22.42 -10.41 -4.53
C GLN A 55 -22.08 -9.41 -3.40
N CYS A 56 -21.16 -8.45 -3.62
CA CYS A 56 -20.75 -7.45 -2.61
C CYS A 56 -20.80 -6.05 -3.22
N ARG A 57 -21.65 -5.17 -2.68
CA ARG A 57 -21.86 -3.82 -3.23
C ARG A 57 -20.58 -2.97 -3.22
N PHE A 58 -19.66 -3.19 -2.29
CA PHE A 58 -18.39 -2.49 -2.22
C PHE A 58 -17.31 -3.40 -1.65
N LEU A 59 -16.14 -3.45 -2.30
CA LEU A 59 -14.96 -4.14 -1.77
C LEU A 59 -13.83 -3.12 -1.62
N GLY A 60 -13.49 -2.80 -0.37
CA GLY A 60 -12.35 -1.95 -0.04
C GLY A 60 -11.06 -2.77 -0.06
N LYS A 61 -10.04 -2.25 -0.74
CA LYS A 61 -8.70 -2.84 -0.83
C LYS A 61 -7.67 -1.82 -0.39
N LEU A 62 -6.81 -2.20 0.56
CA LEU A 62 -5.56 -1.50 0.81
C LEU A 62 -4.46 -2.24 0.04
N LEU A 63 -3.84 -1.52 -0.88
CA LEU A 63 -2.74 -1.98 -1.72
C LEU A 63 -1.43 -1.61 -1.03
N ILE A 64 -0.54 -2.59 -0.88
CA ILE A 64 0.67 -2.46 -0.07
C ILE A 64 1.86 -2.93 -0.90
N GLY A 65 2.73 -2.00 -1.29
CA GLY A 65 3.97 -2.31 -1.98
C GLY A 65 5.04 -2.86 -1.04
N ALA A 66 5.83 -3.82 -1.54
CA ALA A 66 6.94 -4.45 -0.85
C ALA A 66 8.09 -4.72 -1.85
N PRO A 67 8.89 -3.71 -2.22
CA PRO A 67 9.85 -3.81 -3.32
C PRO A 67 10.96 -4.83 -3.14
N LYS A 68 11.19 -5.33 -1.92
CA LYS A 68 12.19 -6.39 -1.63
C LYS A 68 11.55 -7.70 -1.20
N ALA A 69 10.25 -7.90 -1.44
CA ALA A 69 9.60 -9.18 -1.20
C ALA A 69 10.25 -10.31 -2.01
N ARG A 70 10.31 -11.50 -1.41
CA ARG A 70 10.78 -12.70 -2.09
C ARG A 70 9.85 -13.05 -3.24
N ALA A 71 10.43 -13.59 -4.29
CA ALA A 71 9.66 -14.05 -5.43
C ALA A 71 8.78 -15.23 -5.06
N LEU A 72 7.66 -15.37 -5.78
CA LEU A 72 6.92 -16.63 -5.78
C LEU A 72 7.75 -17.70 -6.51
N SER A 73 7.55 -18.96 -6.14
CA SER A 73 8.34 -20.11 -6.63
C SER A 73 8.38 -20.26 -8.16
N ASN A 74 7.44 -19.65 -8.88
CA ASN A 74 7.29 -19.73 -10.33
C ASN A 74 7.89 -18.54 -11.10
N GLN A 75 8.69 -17.66 -10.46
CA GLN A 75 9.20 -16.45 -11.11
C GLN A 75 10.68 -16.48 -11.52
N GLY A 76 11.42 -17.55 -11.17
CA GLY A 76 12.82 -17.71 -11.58
C GLY A 76 13.79 -16.67 -11.01
N ALA A 77 13.42 -16.01 -9.90
CA ALA A 77 14.22 -14.99 -9.20
C ALA A 77 14.12 -15.22 -7.68
N ASN A 78 15.06 -14.68 -6.92
CA ASN A 78 15.05 -14.75 -5.46
C ASN A 78 14.27 -13.56 -4.87
N ILE A 79 14.54 -12.35 -5.37
CA ILE A 79 13.85 -11.12 -4.96
C ILE A 79 13.25 -10.47 -6.20
N THR A 80 11.92 -10.33 -6.24
CA THR A 80 11.22 -9.63 -7.33
C THR A 80 10.50 -8.37 -6.85
N GLY A 81 10.32 -8.22 -5.54
CA GLY A 81 9.34 -7.29 -4.99
C GLY A 81 7.92 -7.81 -5.15
N GLY A 82 6.93 -7.02 -4.73
CA GLY A 82 5.54 -7.38 -4.96
C GLY A 82 4.51 -6.41 -4.41
N LEU A 83 3.27 -6.72 -4.75
CA LEU A 83 2.09 -6.02 -4.29
C LEU A 83 1.26 -6.93 -3.38
N TYR A 84 1.02 -6.53 -2.15
CA TYR A 84 0.07 -7.18 -1.26
C TYR A 84 -1.27 -6.45 -1.30
N LEU A 85 -2.35 -7.23 -1.30
CA LEU A 85 -3.71 -6.71 -1.24
C LEU A 85 -4.33 -7.12 0.07
N LEU A 86 -4.72 -6.14 0.88
CA LEU A 86 -5.53 -6.33 2.06
C LEU A 86 -6.99 -6.02 1.72
N THR A 87 -7.83 -7.05 1.71
CA THR A 87 -9.24 -6.93 1.31
C THR A 87 -10.17 -7.05 2.51
N ALA A 88 -11.12 -6.11 2.63
CA ALA A 88 -12.24 -6.20 3.57
C ALA A 88 -13.43 -6.89 2.90
N VAL A 89 -13.95 -7.96 3.50
CA VAL A 89 -15.23 -8.56 3.08
C VAL A 89 -16.35 -7.98 3.93
N LEU A 90 -17.32 -7.37 3.24
CA LEU A 90 -18.50 -6.74 3.83
C LEU A 90 -19.71 -7.67 3.64
N LEU A 91 -20.19 -8.27 4.72
CA LEU A 91 -21.47 -8.99 4.72
C LEU A 91 -22.60 -8.01 4.99
N PHE A 92 -23.64 -8.07 4.15
CA PHE A 92 -24.87 -7.33 4.35
C PHE A 92 -25.88 -8.22 5.06
N HIS A 93 -26.25 -7.83 6.29
CA HIS A 93 -27.38 -8.44 6.99
C HIS A 93 -28.38 -7.32 7.32
N CYS A 94 -29.58 -7.39 6.74
CA CYS A 94 -30.72 -6.49 7.01
C CYS A 94 -30.28 -5.02 7.25
N PHE A 95 -29.72 -4.38 6.23
CA PHE A 95 -29.28 -2.96 6.23
C PHE A 95 -28.02 -2.60 7.04
N ARG A 96 -27.42 -3.52 7.80
CA ARG A 96 -26.11 -3.30 8.44
C ARG A 96 -24.99 -3.94 7.64
N CYS A 97 -23.92 -3.16 7.43
CA CYS A 97 -22.71 -3.62 6.80
C CYS A 97 -21.71 -4.02 7.90
N LEU A 98 -21.42 -5.31 8.01
CA LEU A 98 -20.41 -5.81 8.95
C LEU A 98 -19.16 -6.20 8.16
N ILE A 99 -18.01 -5.66 8.55
CA ILE A 99 -16.72 -6.16 8.09
C ILE A 99 -16.45 -7.45 8.86
N VAL A 100 -16.43 -8.58 8.15
CA VAL A 100 -16.36 -9.89 8.81
C VAL A 100 -14.95 -10.47 8.78
N THR A 101 -14.18 -10.21 7.73
CA THR A 101 -12.84 -10.80 7.59
C THR A 101 -11.92 -9.95 6.72
N TRP A 102 -10.63 -9.99 7.05
CA TRP A 102 -9.54 -9.34 6.33
C TRP A 102 -8.59 -10.38 5.75
N PHE A 103 -8.37 -10.36 4.45
CA PHE A 103 -7.44 -11.27 3.78
C PHE A 103 -6.26 -10.49 3.19
N LEU A 104 -5.03 -10.96 3.45
CA LEU A 104 -3.81 -10.41 2.89
C LEU A 104 -3.19 -11.44 1.96
N PHE A 105 -2.96 -11.08 0.70
CA PHE A 105 -2.27 -11.95 -0.26
C PHE A 105 -1.39 -11.14 -1.21
N MET A 106 -0.31 -11.75 -1.68
CA MET A 106 0.61 -11.16 -2.64
C MET A 106 0.15 -11.46 -4.07
N VAL A 107 0.23 -10.47 -4.95
CA VAL A 107 0.00 -10.59 -6.39
C VAL A 107 1.28 -10.30 -7.12
N THR A 108 1.57 -11.12 -8.12
CA THR A 108 2.71 -10.96 -9.00
C THR A 108 2.31 -11.25 -10.45
N LEU A 109 3.11 -10.75 -11.39
CA LEU A 109 2.99 -11.09 -12.80
C LEU A 109 3.94 -12.24 -13.12
N THR A 110 3.43 -13.30 -13.73
CA THR A 110 4.24 -14.41 -14.25
C THR A 110 4.64 -14.10 -15.69
N VAL A 111 5.93 -14.13 -15.98
CA VAL A 111 6.51 -13.98 -17.34
C VAL A 111 7.63 -15.01 -17.42
N ASP A 112 7.87 -15.54 -18.62
CA ASP A 112 8.95 -16.50 -18.86
C ASP A 112 10.31 -15.89 -18.51
N ALA A 113 11.05 -16.55 -17.62
CA ALA A 113 12.39 -16.14 -17.19
C ALA A 113 13.41 -16.14 -18.35
N ARG A 114 13.11 -16.83 -19.47
CA ARG A 114 13.92 -16.77 -20.69
C ARG A 114 13.81 -15.44 -21.43
N VAL A 115 12.73 -14.69 -21.18
CA VAL A 115 12.42 -13.43 -21.86
C VAL A 115 12.79 -12.23 -21.00
N GLU A 116 12.58 -12.32 -19.68
CA GLU A 116 12.81 -11.22 -18.75
C GLU A 116 13.42 -11.73 -17.44
N ASN A 117 14.51 -11.09 -16.99
CA ASN A 117 15.03 -11.30 -15.65
C ASN A 117 14.29 -10.39 -14.65
N LYS A 118 13.74 -10.98 -13.59
CA LYS A 118 12.96 -10.27 -12.56
C LYS A 118 13.72 -10.03 -11.27
N GLU A 119 14.98 -10.45 -11.21
CA GLU A 119 15.82 -10.27 -10.03
C GLU A 119 15.99 -8.78 -9.71
N ASN A 120 15.70 -8.40 -8.46
CA ASN A 120 15.81 -7.04 -7.94
C ASN A 120 15.19 -5.97 -8.85
N GLN A 121 13.99 -6.22 -9.38
CA GLN A 121 13.23 -5.25 -10.18
C GLN A 121 12.41 -4.25 -9.33
N TRP A 122 12.39 -4.39 -8.00
CA TRP A 122 11.67 -3.49 -7.08
C TRP A 122 10.18 -3.31 -7.39
N MET A 123 9.46 -4.40 -7.73
CA MET A 123 8.01 -4.33 -7.96
C MET A 123 7.28 -3.84 -6.71
N GLY A 124 6.38 -2.86 -6.87
CA GLY A 124 5.66 -2.28 -5.73
C GLY A 124 6.40 -1.12 -5.06
N VAL A 125 7.48 -0.60 -5.66
CA VAL A 125 8.10 0.67 -5.24
C VAL A 125 7.10 1.84 -5.32
N THR A 126 6.17 1.79 -6.27
CA THR A 126 5.04 2.72 -6.34
C THR A 126 3.76 1.99 -6.70
N VAL A 127 2.69 2.35 -6.01
CA VAL A 127 1.35 1.84 -6.25
C VAL A 127 0.41 3.03 -6.32
N GLN A 128 -0.43 3.07 -7.34
CA GLN A 128 -1.43 4.11 -7.52
C GLN A 128 -2.78 3.51 -7.90
N SER A 129 -3.84 4.15 -7.39
CA SER A 129 -5.21 3.83 -7.73
C SER A 129 -5.83 4.97 -8.53
N GLN A 130 -6.58 4.64 -9.58
CA GLN A 130 -7.44 5.60 -10.28
C GLN A 130 -8.74 5.91 -9.52
N GLY A 131 -8.91 5.37 -8.30
CA GLY A 131 -10.11 5.56 -7.49
C GLY A 131 -11.18 4.49 -7.73
N PRO A 132 -12.43 4.74 -7.28
CA PRO A 132 -13.50 3.75 -7.29
C PRO A 132 -13.83 3.22 -8.69
N GLY A 133 -13.78 1.89 -8.87
CA GLY A 133 -14.07 1.23 -10.15
C GLY A 133 -13.01 1.41 -11.24
N GLY A 134 -11.96 2.20 -10.96
CA GLY A 134 -10.85 2.44 -11.89
C GLY A 134 -9.79 1.34 -11.87
N LYS A 135 -8.70 1.56 -12.61
CA LYS A 135 -7.56 0.63 -12.66
C LYS A 135 -6.57 0.90 -11.53
N ILE A 136 -5.74 -0.11 -11.25
CA ILE A 136 -4.58 -0.02 -10.34
C ILE A 136 -3.33 -0.07 -11.20
N VAL A 137 -2.36 0.79 -10.89
CA VAL A 137 -1.04 0.80 -11.52
C VAL A 137 0.01 0.47 -10.48
N VAL A 138 0.88 -0.48 -10.80
CA VAL A 138 2.03 -0.87 -10.00
C VAL A 138 3.26 -0.68 -10.86
N ARG A 139 4.29 -0.02 -10.31
CA ARG A 139 5.57 0.17 -11.00
C ARG A 139 6.63 -0.77 -10.44
N GLN A 140 7.61 -1.04 -11.30
CA GLN A 140 8.86 -1.68 -10.98
C GLN A 140 9.99 -0.71 -11.36
N GLU A 141 11.10 -0.78 -10.65
CA GLU A 141 12.26 0.06 -10.88
C GLU A 141 13.49 -0.84 -11.05
N HIS A 142 14.02 -0.85 -12.27
CA HIS A 142 15.08 -1.77 -12.64
C HIS A 142 16.41 -1.30 -12.06
N THR A 143 16.99 -2.07 -11.15
CA THR A 143 18.35 -1.82 -10.67
C THR A 143 19.32 -2.61 -11.54
N VAL A 144 20.02 -1.94 -12.45
CA VAL A 144 21.13 -2.57 -13.20
C VAL A 144 22.29 -2.73 -12.24
N VAL A 145 22.60 -3.97 -11.85
CA VAL A 145 23.84 -4.26 -11.12
C VAL A 145 24.97 -4.28 -12.15
N THR A 146 25.73 -3.17 -12.23
CA THR A 146 27.01 -3.18 -12.93
C THR A 146 28.02 -3.90 -12.03
N ASN A 147 28.52 -5.05 -12.47
CA ASN A 147 29.68 -5.67 -11.83
C ASN A 147 30.88 -4.73 -12.02
N ASN A 148 31.45 -4.25 -10.91
CA ASN A 148 32.79 -3.68 -10.88
C ASN A 148 33.83 -4.81 -10.87
#